data_AF-A0A9P7EFR5-F1
#
_entry.id   AF-A0A9P7EFR5-F1
#
_cell.length_a   1.000
_cell.length_b   1.000
_cell.length_c   1.000
_cell.angle_alpha   90.00
_cell.angle_beta   90.00
_cell.angle_gamma   90.00
#
_symmetry.space_group_name_H-M   'P 1'
#
loop_
_entity.id
_entity.type
_entity.pdbx_description
1 polymer ?
#
loop_
_entity_poly.entity_id
_entity_poly.type
_entity_poly.pdbx_seq_one_letter_code
_entity_poly.pdbx_strand_id
1 'polypeptide(L)'
;MTITNPTQLIDEFKKSGEFDRLRRDLLSHFQRSDRTEAFKSRVDDIARQRLSSDPKLISMPNDAVQRELLGEIDRYPIVERAVADAPLLSDPSFISGIRASLERTMSAGRGEKNNATPNRPIDAKPATM
;
A
#
# COMPACT_ATOMS: atom_id res chain seq x y z
N MET A 1 -22.87 -9.96 -8.36
CA MET A 1 -23.60 -9.41 -7.21
C MET A 1 -23.86 -7.94 -7.48
N THR A 2 -25.11 -7.48 -7.45
CA THR A 2 -25.42 -6.06 -7.67
C THR A 2 -25.04 -5.25 -6.44
N ILE A 3 -24.12 -4.30 -6.60
CA ILE A 3 -23.67 -3.39 -5.55
C ILE A 3 -24.71 -2.27 -5.42
N THR A 4 -25.41 -2.20 -4.29
CA THR A 4 -26.50 -1.23 -4.06
C THR A 4 -26.21 -0.20 -2.98
N ASN A 5 -25.14 -0.38 -2.21
CA ASN A 5 -24.70 0.59 -1.21
C ASN A 5 -23.16 0.71 -1.11
N PRO A 6 -22.64 1.80 -0.53
CA PRO A 6 -21.19 2.03 -0.41
C PRO A 6 -20.44 0.93 0.37
N THR A 7 -21.07 0.34 1.39
CA THR A 7 -20.45 -0.74 2.18
C THR A 7 -20.18 -1.97 1.33
N GLN A 8 -21.17 -2.39 0.53
CA GLN A 8 -21.03 -3.51 -0.42
C GLN A 8 -19.96 -3.24 -1.47
N LEU A 9 -19.81 -1.99 -1.92
CA LEU A 9 -18.75 -1.62 -2.86
C LEU A 9 -17.37 -1.84 -2.24
N ILE A 10 -17.18 -1.38 -1.01
CA ILE A 10 -15.92 -1.55 -0.28
C ILE A 10 -15.66 -3.05 -0.02
N ASP A 11 -16.67 -3.82 0.34
CA ASP A 11 -16.52 -5.24 0.60
C ASP A 11 -16.13 -6.02 -0.67
N GLU A 12 -16.76 -5.74 -1.80
CA GLU A 12 -16.39 -6.34 -3.08
C GLU A 12 -15.01 -5.88 -3.56
N PHE A 13 -14.65 -4.62 -3.31
CA PHE A 13 -13.33 -4.09 -3.61
C PHE A 13 -12.23 -4.69 -2.70
N LYS A 14 -12.55 -5.07 -1.46
CA LYS A 14 -11.65 -5.86 -0.60
C LYS A 14 -11.51 -7.28 -1.14
N LYS A 15 -12.61 -7.93 -1.51
CA LYS A 15 -12.60 -9.30 -2.06
C LYS A 15 -11.86 -9.42 -3.39
N SER A 16 -11.80 -8.36 -4.19
CA SER A 16 -11.06 -8.35 -5.46
C SER A 16 -9.53 -8.38 -5.30
N GLY A 17 -9.01 -8.20 -4.08
CA GLY A 17 -7.56 -8.15 -3.81
C GLY A 17 -6.90 -6.83 -4.19
N GLU A 18 -7.69 -5.80 -4.57
CA GLU A 18 -7.16 -4.47 -4.88
C GLU A 18 -6.54 -3.81 -3.62
N PHE A 19 -7.05 -4.10 -2.43
CA PHE A 19 -6.43 -3.67 -1.17
C PHE A 19 -5.01 -4.21 -1.00
N ASP A 20 -4.79 -5.49 -1.29
CA ASP A 20 -3.46 -6.10 -1.21
C ASP A 20 -2.51 -5.53 -2.27
N ARG A 21 -3.04 -5.26 -3.47
CA ARG A 21 -2.28 -4.56 -4.50
C ARG A 21 -1.85 -3.17 -4.03
N LEU A 22 -2.78 -2.35 -3.54
CA LEU A 22 -2.49 -1.00 -3.05
C LEU A 22 -1.48 -1.02 -1.89
N ARG A 23 -1.60 -1.99 -0.98
CA ARG A 23 -0.64 -2.18 0.11
C ARG A 23 0.77 -2.46 -0.42
N ARG A 24 0.91 -3.34 -1.41
CA ARG A 24 2.20 -3.66 -2.03
C ARG A 24 2.78 -2.46 -2.78
N ASP A 25 1.95 -1.71 -3.50
CA ASP A 25 2.36 -0.53 -4.24
C ASP A 25 2.84 0.56 -3.28
N LEU A 26 2.09 0.82 -2.20
CA LEU A 26 2.47 1.75 -1.13
C LEU A 26 3.80 1.36 -0.47
N LEU A 27 3.96 0.07 -0.11
CA LEU A 27 5.19 -0.43 0.49
C LEU A 27 6.39 -0.27 -0.47
N SER A 28 6.20 -0.61 -1.75
CA SER A 28 7.25 -0.48 -2.77
C SER A 28 7.66 0.97 -2.97
N HIS A 29 6.70 1.89 -2.95
CA HIS A 29 6.96 3.32 -3.08
C HIS A 29 7.70 3.88 -1.86
N PHE A 30 7.31 3.43 -0.67
CA PHE A 30 7.99 3.80 0.57
C PHE A 30 9.44 3.33 0.56
N GLN A 31 9.69 2.06 0.25
CA GLN A 31 11.03 1.44 0.19
C GLN A 31 11.97 2.12 -0.82
N ARG A 32 11.43 2.60 -1.95
CA ARG A 32 12.22 3.30 -2.99
C ARG A 32 12.45 4.78 -2.70
N SER A 33 11.80 5.32 -1.68
CA SER A 33 11.95 6.73 -1.32
C SER A 33 13.02 6.93 -0.24
N ASP A 34 13.62 8.12 -0.21
CA ASP A 34 14.59 8.54 0.81
C ASP A 34 14.03 8.51 2.25
N ARG A 35 12.70 8.35 2.38
CA ARG A 35 12.00 8.27 3.65
C ARG A 35 12.27 6.98 4.41
N THR A 36 12.69 5.92 3.73
CA THR A 36 13.10 4.69 4.40
C THR A 36 14.28 4.96 5.31
N GLU A 37 15.24 5.78 4.88
CA GLU A 37 16.40 6.15 5.70
C GLU A 37 16.00 7.08 6.84
N ALA A 38 15.13 8.07 6.59
CA ALA A 38 14.58 8.92 7.65
C ALA A 38 13.78 8.13 8.70
N PHE A 39 13.04 7.10 8.26
CA PHE A 39 12.30 6.19 9.14
C PHE A 39 13.26 5.34 9.99
N LYS A 40 14.28 4.73 9.37
CA LYS A 40 15.32 3.98 10.09
C LYS A 40 16.03 4.85 11.12
N SER A 41 16.41 6.08 10.76
CA SER A 41 17.05 7.03 11.68
C SER A 41 16.18 7.29 12.91
N ARG A 42 14.87 7.50 12.74
CA ARG A 42 13.95 7.71 13.88
C ARG A 42 13.86 6.48 14.77
N VAL A 43 13.84 5.28 14.19
CA VAL A 43 13.84 4.02 14.94
C VAL A 43 15.13 3.89 15.75
N ASP A 44 16.28 4.17 15.12
CA ASP A 44 17.59 4.14 15.78
C ASP A 44 17.67 5.17 16.91
N ASP A 45 17.15 6.38 16.71
CA ASP A 45 17.13 7.44 17.73
C ASP A 45 16.32 7.01 18.96
N ILE A 46 15.13 6.42 18.76
CA ILE A 46 14.28 5.92 19.84
C ILE A 46 14.99 4.77 20.58
N ALA A 47 15.58 3.83 19.85
CA ALA A 47 16.31 2.72 20.46
C ALA A 47 17.51 3.21 21.28
N ARG A 48 18.29 4.16 20.75
CA ARG A 48 19.42 4.79 21.45
C ARG A 48 18.95 5.54 22.68
N GLN A 49 17.87 6.31 22.59
CA GLN A 49 17.28 7.03 23.72
C GLN A 49 16.84 6.05 24.81
N ARG A 50 16.21 4.93 24.45
CA ARG A 50 15.77 3.90 25.41
C ARG A 50 16.95 3.23 26.11
N LEU A 51 17.98 2.83 25.36
CA LEU A 51 19.21 2.24 25.90
C LEU A 51 19.99 3.18 26.81
N SER A 52 20.01 4.48 26.52
CA SER A 52 20.67 5.48 27.36
C SER A 52 19.84 5.87 28.59
N SER A 53 18.51 5.73 28.51
CA SER A 53 17.61 6.02 29.64
C SER A 53 17.51 4.88 30.66
N ASP A 54 17.71 3.62 30.24
CA ASP A 54 17.69 2.46 31.13
C ASP A 54 18.97 1.61 31.01
N PRO A 55 19.97 1.84 31.90
CA PRO A 55 21.21 1.08 31.93
C PRO A 55 21.01 -0.42 32.20
N LYS A 56 19.86 -0.82 32.76
CA LYS A 56 19.58 -2.23 33.05
C LYS A 56 19.39 -3.03 31.76
N LEU A 57 18.96 -2.39 30.68
CA LEU A 57 18.82 -3.01 29.36
C LEU A 57 20.17 -3.53 28.85
N ILE A 58 21.28 -2.88 29.17
CA ILE A 58 22.63 -3.30 28.74
C ILE A 58 23.02 -4.64 29.38
N SER A 59 22.48 -4.91 30.58
CA SER A 59 22.76 -6.14 31.34
C SER A 59 21.78 -7.29 31.06
N MET A 60 20.73 -7.04 30.28
CA MET A 60 19.70 -8.04 29.97
C MET A 60 20.13 -8.96 28.82
N PRO A 61 19.57 -10.17 28.74
CA PRO A 61 19.71 -11.03 27.57
C PRO A 61 19.18 -10.33 26.31
N ASN A 62 19.86 -10.53 25.17
CA ASN A 62 19.53 -9.87 23.90
C ASN A 62 18.05 -10.00 23.52
N ASP A 63 17.43 -11.16 23.72
CA ASP A 63 16.01 -11.40 23.39
C ASP A 63 15.04 -10.55 24.24
N ALA A 64 15.42 -10.24 25.48
CA ALA A 64 14.63 -9.39 26.36
C ALA A 64 14.79 -7.91 25.99
N VAL A 65 16.01 -7.50 25.64
CA VAL A 65 16.29 -6.14 25.14
C VAL A 65 15.56 -5.88 23.83
N GLN A 66 15.62 -6.82 22.88
CA GLN A 66 14.93 -6.70 21.60
C GLN A 66 13.42 -6.58 21.78
N ARG A 67 12.82 -7.39 22.67
CA ARG A 67 11.38 -7.28 22.98
C ARG A 67 11.00 -5.91 23.55
N GLU A 68 11.81 -5.38 24.46
CA GLU A 68 11.52 -4.09 25.08
C GLU A 68 11.73 -2.93 24.10
N LEU A 69 12.77 -2.99 23.26
CA LEU A 69 12.99 -2.00 22.22
C LEU A 69 11.88 -2.02 21.17
N LEU A 70 11.44 -3.20 20.73
CA LEU A 70 10.30 -3.32 19.81
C LEU A 70 9.01 -2.80 20.44
N GLY A 71 8.74 -3.15 21.71
CA GLY A 71 7.59 -2.64 22.45
C GLY A 71 7.61 -1.13 22.63
N GLU A 72 8.79 -0.53 22.79
CA GLU A 72 8.95 0.92 22.85
C GLU A 72 8.75 1.57 21.48
N ILE A 73 9.30 1.00 20.41
CA ILE A 73 9.07 1.46 19.03
C ILE A 73 7.57 1.45 18.69
N ASP A 74 6.84 0.39 19.07
CA ASP A 74 5.39 0.26 18.85
C ASP A 74 4.56 1.31 19.62
N ARG A 75 5.09 1.87 20.72
CA ARG A 75 4.42 2.97 21.45
C ARG A 75 4.47 4.29 20.69
N TYR A 76 5.42 4.46 19.78
CA TYR A 76 5.49 5.63 18.93
C TYR A 76 4.72 5.36 17.63
N PRO A 77 3.81 6.26 17.19
CA PRO A 77 3.08 6.10 15.94
C PRO A 77 3.97 6.46 14.74
N ILE A 78 5.14 5.83 14.63
CA ILE A 78 6.17 6.16 13.64
C ILE A 78 5.69 5.75 12.24
N VAL A 79 5.01 4.61 12.16
CA VAL A 79 4.46 4.07 10.90
C VAL A 79 3.31 4.94 10.42
N GLU A 80 2.37 5.27 11.29
CA GLU A 80 1.23 6.13 10.96
C GLU A 80 1.68 7.51 10.52
N ARG A 81 2.68 8.10 11.19
CA ARG A 81 3.28 9.37 10.78
C ARG A 81 3.97 9.26 9.42
N ALA A 82 4.78 8.23 9.22
CA ALA A 82 5.49 8.03 7.95
C ALA A 82 4.54 7.83 6.76
N VAL A 83 3.39 7.16 6.99
CA VAL A 83 2.34 6.95 6.00
C VAL A 83 1.49 8.21 5.80
N ALA A 84 1.14 8.95 6.86
CA ALA A 84 0.36 10.18 6.76
C ALA A 84 1.09 11.25 5.92
N ASP A 85 2.42 11.32 6.06
CA ASP A 85 3.23 12.25 5.30
C ASP A 85 3.47 11.79 3.84
N ALA A 86 3.01 10.60 3.44
CA ALA A 86 3.33 9.97 2.14
C ALA A 86 2.75 10.77 0.95
N PRO A 87 3.59 11.24 -0.01
CA PRO A 87 3.11 12.03 -1.15
C PRO A 87 2.29 11.17 -2.10
N LEU A 88 2.48 9.84 -2.05
CA LEU A 88 1.75 8.88 -2.87
C LEU A 88 0.24 8.98 -2.66
N LEU A 89 -0.21 9.26 -1.43
CA LEU A 89 -1.64 9.45 -1.13
C LEU A 89 -2.19 10.77 -1.70
N SER A 90 -1.30 11.71 -2.03
CA SER A 90 -1.61 12.96 -2.71
C SER A 90 -1.38 12.91 -4.23
N ASP A 91 -0.83 11.81 -4.75
CA ASP A 91 -0.52 11.65 -6.18
C ASP A 91 -1.83 11.47 -6.98
N PRO A 92 -2.15 12.38 -7.92
CA PRO A 92 -3.35 12.28 -8.75
C PRO A 92 -3.41 10.98 -9.57
N SER A 93 -2.26 10.42 -9.96
CA SER A 93 -2.20 9.17 -10.74
C SER A 93 -2.60 7.97 -9.88
N PHE A 94 -2.15 7.94 -8.62
CA PHE A 94 -2.50 6.93 -7.64
C PHE A 94 -4.01 6.97 -7.31
N ILE A 95 -4.55 8.17 -7.07
CA ILE A 95 -5.99 8.38 -6.84
C ILE A 95 -6.82 7.96 -8.05
N SER A 96 -6.37 8.30 -9.27
CA SER A 96 -7.04 7.91 -10.51
C SER A 96 -7.06 6.39 -10.70
N GLY A 97 -5.96 5.70 -10.33
CA GLY A 97 -5.89 4.25 -10.31
C GLY A 97 -6.92 3.61 -9.36
N ILE A 98 -7.06 4.14 -8.14
CA ILE A 98 -8.06 3.69 -7.18
C ILE A 98 -9.48 3.89 -7.73
N ARG A 99 -9.77 5.06 -8.29
CA ARG A 99 -11.08 5.36 -8.89
C ARG A 99 -11.41 4.38 -10.02
N ALA A 100 -10.47 4.14 -10.93
CA ALA A 100 -10.65 3.20 -12.04
C ALA A 100 -10.89 1.76 -11.56
N SER A 101 -10.19 1.31 -10.53
CA SER A 101 -10.42 -0.01 -9.92
C SER A 101 -11.80 -0.07 -9.24
N LEU A 102 -12.23 0.99 -8.57
CA LEU A 102 -13.54 1.08 -7.92
C LEU A 102 -14.68 1.04 -8.94
N GLU A 103 -14.55 1.80 -10.04
CA GLU A 103 -15.49 1.79 -11.16
C GLU A 103 -15.58 0.40 -11.80
N ARG A 104 -14.44 -0.29 -11.97
CA ARG A 104 -14.42 -1.67 -12.47
C ARG A 104 -15.17 -2.62 -11.54
N THR A 105 -15.01 -2.49 -10.23
CA THR A 105 -15.76 -3.29 -9.24
C THR A 105 -17.27 -3.00 -9.32
N MET A 106 -17.66 -1.74 -9.52
CA MET A 106 -19.06 -1.34 -9.74
C MET A 106 -19.66 -1.96 -11.01
N SER A 107 -18.95 -1.89 -12.14
CA SER A 107 -19.42 -2.46 -13.42
C SER A 107 -19.46 -3.98 -13.40
N ALA A 108 -18.47 -4.64 -12.77
CA ALA A 108 -18.46 -6.09 -12.58
C ALA A 108 -19.64 -6.57 -11.74
N GLY A 109 -20.04 -5.79 -10.72
CA GLY A 109 -21.24 -6.07 -9.92
C GLY A 109 -22.55 -5.94 -10.71
N ARG A 110 -22.59 -5.05 -11.72
CA ARG A 110 -23.75 -4.82 -12.59
C ARG A 110 -23.94 -5.84 -13.71
N GLY A 111 -23.01 -6.80 -13.87
CA GLY A 111 -23.14 -7.88 -14.85
C GLY A 111 -22.67 -7.52 -16.25
N GLU A 112 -21.87 -6.46 -16.41
CA GLU A 112 -21.19 -6.20 -17.68
C GLU A 112 -20.02 -7.19 -17.83
N LYS A 113 -20.33 -8.36 -18.38
CA LYS A 113 -19.33 -9.17 -19.09
C LYS A 113 -18.83 -8.29 -20.23
N ASN A 114 -17.65 -7.68 -20.06
CA ASN A 114 -16.94 -7.02 -21.14
C ASN A 114 -16.81 -8.01 -22.29
N ASN A 115 -17.66 -7.84 -23.30
CA ASN A 115 -17.44 -8.36 -24.64
C ASN A 115 -16.30 -7.50 -25.22
N ALA A 116 -15.09 -7.74 -24.73
CA ALA A 116 -13.88 -7.29 -25.41
C ALA A 116 -13.76 -8.15 -26.66
N THR A 117 -14.47 -7.76 -27.71
CA THR A 117 -14.24 -8.26 -29.06
C THR A 117 -12.75 -8.08 -29.36
N PRO A 118 -11.98 -9.13 -29.66
CA PRO A 118 -10.60 -8.96 -30.05
C PRO A 118 -10.60 -8.22 -31.38
N ASN A 119 -10.17 -6.96 -31.34
CA ASN A 119 -9.98 -6.11 -32.49
C ASN A 119 -8.96 -6.80 -33.42
N ARG A 120 -9.42 -7.42 -34.50
CA ARG A 120 -8.53 -7.87 -35.58
C ARG A 120 -8.05 -6.63 -36.31
N PRO A 121 -6.73 -6.39 -36.41
CA PRO A 121 -6.25 -5.37 -37.32
C PRO A 121 -6.55 -5.81 -38.76
N ILE A 122 -7.11 -4.86 -39.49
CA ILE A 122 -7.45 -4.88 -40.90
C ILE A 122 -6.13 -4.83 -41.68
N ASP A 123 -5.60 -5.98 -42.07
CA ASP A 123 -4.51 -6.02 -43.06
C ASP A 123 -5.12 -5.84 -44.46
N ALA A 124 -5.28 -4.58 -44.85
CA ALA A 124 -5.44 -4.20 -46.24
C ALA A 124 -4.06 -4.30 -46.91
N LYS A 125 -3.92 -5.26 -47.85
CA LYS A 125 -2.78 -5.33 -48.77
C LYS A 125 -3.29 -5.06 -50.18
N PRO A 126 -2.82 -4.02 -50.89
CA PRO A 126 -3.07 -3.85 -52.31
C PRO A 126 -1.90 -4.48 -53.12
N ALA A 127 -2.22 -5.24 -54.17
CA ALA A 127 -1.37 -5.55 -55.35
C ALA A 127 -1.99 -6.75 -56.12
N THR A 128 -2.63 -6.57 -57.27
CA THR A 128 -2.08 -6.50 -58.64
C THR A 128 -2.51 -7.74 -59.43
N MET A 129 -3.39 -7.55 -60.41
CA MET A 129 -3.30 -8.10 -61.77
C MET A 129 -4.17 -7.26 -62.70
#